data_AF-A0A4Y9U971-F1
#
_entry.id   AF-A0A4Y9U971-F1
#
_cell.length_a   1.000
_cell.length_b   1.000
_cell.length_c   1.000
_cell.angle_alpha   90.00
_cell.angle_beta   90.00
_cell.angle_gamma   90.00
#
_symmetry.space_group_name_H-M   'P 1'
#
loop_
_entity.id
_entity.type
_entity.pdbx_description
1 polymer ?
#
loop_
_entity_poly.entity_id
_entity_poly.type
_entity_poly.pdbx_seq_one_letter_code
_entity_poly.pdbx_strand_id
1 'polypeptide(L)'
;MTEPALTRRRSDNPHQETWHIYFTDVRVGAIGARAGVPITAGQWGWSCGFYPGLHPGQHRNGTAATFEAAREPFEAAWSDLQPNIPNAAFAEWRDDRDWRAELAAKRARGEKLDSEIRSTLMRCVCGTTFDSWKPAESYPHRQHIYAAQATNGTYR
;
A
#
# COMPACT_ATOMS: atom_id res chain seq x y z
N MET A 1 -4.24 33.41 -1.32
CA MET A 1 -5.03 32.17 -1.16
C MET A 1 -4.52 31.49 0.10
N THR A 2 -5.37 31.26 1.09
CA THR A 2 -4.97 30.59 2.34
C THR A 2 -4.70 29.12 2.02
N GLU A 3 -3.48 28.66 2.28
CA GLU A 3 -3.10 27.26 2.09
C GLU A 3 -3.96 26.37 3.01
N PRO A 4 -4.50 25.22 2.53
CA PRO A 4 -5.32 24.36 3.37
C PRO A 4 -4.54 23.90 4.61
N ALA A 5 -5.09 24.16 5.79
CA ALA A 5 -4.46 23.76 7.04
C ALA A 5 -4.42 22.22 7.17
N LEU A 6 -3.31 21.70 7.68
CA LEU A 6 -3.17 20.29 8.00
C LEU A 6 -4.07 19.90 9.16
N THR A 7 -4.79 18.80 9.00
CA THR A 7 -5.62 18.20 10.06
C THR A 7 -5.00 16.89 10.54
N ARG A 8 -5.36 16.44 11.75
CA ARG A 8 -4.89 15.17 12.29
C ARG A 8 -6.03 14.29 12.78
N ARG A 9 -5.86 12.97 12.66
CA ARG A 9 -6.78 11.96 13.20
C ARG A 9 -5.97 10.89 13.91
N ARG A 10 -6.43 10.43 15.07
CA ARG A 10 -5.77 9.35 15.79
C ARG A 10 -5.96 8.04 15.02
N SER A 11 -4.90 7.25 14.87
CA SER A 11 -5.01 5.90 14.30
C SER A 11 -5.72 4.97 15.28
N ASP A 12 -6.48 4.01 14.75
CA ASP A 12 -7.07 2.94 15.54
C ASP A 12 -6.04 1.83 15.82
N ASN A 13 -5.08 2.15 16.69
CA ASN A 13 -4.09 1.20 17.20
C ASN A 13 -3.97 1.38 18.72
N PRO A 14 -4.47 0.43 19.54
CA PRO A 14 -4.45 0.57 20.99
C PRO A 14 -3.03 0.44 21.58
N HIS A 15 -2.08 -0.13 20.84
CA HIS A 15 -0.73 -0.40 21.32
C HIS A 15 0.25 0.74 21.08
N GLN A 16 -0.09 1.70 20.22
CA GLN A 16 0.83 2.76 19.83
C GLN A 16 0.06 4.03 19.47
N GLU A 17 0.36 5.11 20.19
CA GLU A 17 -0.20 6.40 19.84
C GLU A 17 0.38 6.89 18.51
N THR A 18 -0.48 6.96 17.49
CA THR A 18 -0.12 7.52 16.19
C THR A 18 -1.22 8.46 15.70
N TRP A 19 -0.80 9.57 15.12
CA TRP A 19 -1.63 10.58 14.50
C TRP A 19 -1.37 10.58 13.00
N HIS A 20 -2.40 10.27 12.22
CA HIS A 20 -2.38 10.45 10.77
C HIS A 20 -2.61 11.93 10.45
N ILE A 21 -1.75 12.48 9.60
CA ILE A 21 -1.81 13.89 9.19
C ILE A 21 -2.39 13.97 7.78
N TYR A 22 -3.31 14.92 7.59
CA TYR A 22 -4.09 15.06 6.37
C TYR A 22 -3.94 16.46 5.78
N PHE A 23 -3.69 16.50 4.48
CA PHE A 23 -3.91 17.66 3.64
C PHE A 23 -5.21 17.42 2.89
N THR A 24 -6.22 18.26 3.14
CA THR A 24 -7.61 18.01 2.75
C THR A 24 -8.09 16.63 3.22
N ASP A 25 -8.21 15.68 2.31
CA ASP A 25 -8.70 14.32 2.49
C ASP A 25 -7.59 13.27 2.26
N VAL A 26 -6.40 13.71 1.84
CA VAL A 26 -5.25 12.85 1.57
C VAL A 26 -4.39 12.72 2.83
N ARG A 27 -4.07 11.48 3.22
CA ARG A 27 -3.15 11.22 4.33
C ARG A 27 -1.72 11.44 3.87
N VAL A 28 -1.16 12.59 4.20
CA VAL A 28 0.18 13.03 3.76
C VAL A 28 1.31 12.64 4.72
N GLY A 29 1.00 11.89 5.77
CA GLY A 29 2.00 11.34 6.65
C GLY A 29 1.45 10.94 8.02
N ALA A 30 2.36 10.72 8.95
CA ALA A 30 2.02 10.37 10.32
C ALA A 30 3.07 10.85 11.32
N ILE A 31 2.62 11.13 12.54
CA ILE A 31 3.45 11.39 13.72
C ILE A 31 3.02 10.41 14.80
N GLY A 32 3.94 9.61 15.34
CA GLY A 32 3.60 8.58 16.32
C GLY A 32 4.68 8.36 17.37
N ALA A 33 4.25 7.95 18.55
CA ALA A 33 5.12 7.51 19.62
C ALA A 33 5.91 6.28 19.16
N ARG A 34 7.21 6.22 19.47
CA ARG A 34 8.09 5.13 19.07
C ARG A 34 8.13 4.10 20.19
N ALA A 35 7.78 2.87 19.86
CA ALA A 35 7.89 1.74 20.80
C ALA A 35 9.33 1.22 20.86
N GLY A 36 9.78 0.83 22.05
CA GLY A 36 11.05 0.10 22.24
C GLY A 36 12.33 0.94 22.09
N VAL A 37 12.25 2.27 22.19
CA VAL A 37 13.43 3.16 22.13
C VAL A 37 13.86 3.62 23.52
N PRO A 38 15.16 3.86 23.77
CA PRO A 38 15.63 4.43 25.04
C PRO A 38 14.96 5.78 25.34
N ILE A 39 14.71 6.10 26.62
CA ILE A 39 14.06 7.37 27.03
C ILE A 39 14.82 8.63 26.60
N THR A 40 16.12 8.50 26.36
CA THR A 40 17.01 9.58 25.89
C THR A 40 16.95 9.80 24.38
N ALA A 41 16.38 8.85 23.62
CA ALA A 41 16.15 9.00 22.20
C ALA A 41 14.89 9.83 21.93
N GLY A 42 14.74 10.33 20.70
CA GLY A 42 13.49 10.93 20.26
C GLY A 42 12.33 9.93 20.39
N GLN A 43 11.40 10.21 21.31
CA GLN A 43 10.25 9.36 21.63
C GLN A 43 9.16 9.40 20.56
N TRP A 44 9.19 10.40 19.69
CA TRP A 44 8.23 10.58 18.60
C TRP A 44 8.94 10.44 17.26
N GLY A 45 8.33 9.70 16.34
CA GLY A 45 8.75 9.63 14.95
C GLY A 45 7.75 10.36 14.07
N TRP A 46 8.22 10.99 13.02
CA TRP A 46 7.38 11.60 11.99
C TRP A 46 7.81 11.13 10.60
N SER A 47 6.83 11.04 9.70
CA SER A 47 7.03 10.72 8.29
C SER A 47 6.10 11.58 7.46
N CYS A 48 6.65 12.28 6.47
CA CYS A 48 5.95 13.15 5.53
C CYS A 48 6.10 12.58 4.12
N GLY A 49 4.97 12.43 3.43
CA GLY A 49 4.85 11.71 2.17
C GLY A 49 3.73 10.69 2.22
N PHE A 50 3.30 10.25 1.04
CA PHE A 50 2.24 9.26 0.89
C PHE A 50 2.53 8.31 -0.27
N TYR A 51 1.82 7.20 -0.27
CA TYR A 51 1.88 6.19 -1.31
C TYR A 51 0.47 5.61 -1.51
N PRO A 52 0.07 5.32 -2.75
CA PRO A 52 0.76 5.62 -4.02
C PRO A 52 0.74 7.13 -4.36
N GLY A 53 1.46 7.55 -5.42
CA GLY A 53 1.56 8.94 -5.86
C GLY A 53 2.89 9.66 -5.57
N LEU A 54 3.61 9.32 -4.50
CA LEU A 54 5.02 9.71 -4.32
C LEU A 54 5.95 8.50 -4.24
N HIS A 55 7.14 8.67 -4.80
CA HIS A 55 8.20 7.69 -4.69
C HIS A 55 8.80 7.67 -3.27
N PRO A 56 9.25 6.50 -2.78
CA PRO A 56 9.85 6.39 -1.45
C PRO A 56 11.03 7.36 -1.20
N GLY A 57 11.83 7.68 -2.22
CA GLY A 57 12.94 8.63 -2.11
C GLY A 57 12.50 10.10 -1.91
N GLN A 58 11.22 10.41 -2.13
CA GLN A 58 10.65 11.74 -1.91
C GLN A 58 10.08 11.89 -0.49
N HIS A 59 9.93 10.79 0.26
CA HIS A 59 9.45 10.85 1.63
C HIS A 59 10.51 11.51 2.52
N ARG A 60 10.06 12.19 3.57
CA ARG A 60 10.89 12.78 4.62
C ARG A 60 10.51 12.14 5.94
N ASN A 61 11.47 11.96 6.82
CA ASN A 61 11.22 11.38 8.13
C ASN A 61 12.21 11.92 9.15
N GLY A 62 11.88 11.75 10.42
CA GLY A 62 12.74 12.15 11.52
C GLY A 62 12.17 11.73 12.87
N THR A 63 12.84 12.15 13.92
CA THR A 63 12.45 11.86 15.30
C THR A 63 12.60 13.09 16.18
N ALA A 64 11.74 13.22 17.19
CA ALA A 64 11.80 14.30 18.17
C ALA A 64 11.43 13.81 19.57
N ALA A 65 11.73 14.62 20.59
CA ALA A 65 11.44 14.29 21.98
C ALA A 65 9.93 14.31 22.30
N THR A 66 9.16 15.21 21.67
CA THR A 66 7.73 15.41 21.90
C THR A 66 6.94 15.40 20.59
N PHE A 67 5.61 15.31 20.70
CA PHE A 67 4.73 15.42 19.54
C PHE A 67 4.87 16.78 18.85
N GLU A 68 4.89 17.87 19.61
CA GLU A 68 5.00 19.24 19.11
C GLU A 68 6.33 19.46 18.40
N ALA A 69 7.43 18.95 18.98
CA ALA A 69 8.75 19.01 18.36
C ALA A 69 8.86 18.13 17.10
N ALA A 70 8.02 17.10 16.95
CA ALA A 70 7.92 16.32 15.71
C ALA A 70 7.03 17.02 14.67
N ARG A 71 6.05 17.83 15.10
CA ARG A 71 5.13 18.55 14.22
C ARG A 71 5.82 19.65 13.43
N GLU A 72 6.69 20.43 14.06
CA GLU A 72 7.43 21.51 13.39
C GLU A 72 8.22 21.05 12.14
N PRO A 73 9.14 20.05 12.24
CA PRO A 73 9.86 19.57 11.07
C PRO A 73 8.98 18.83 10.08
N PHE A 74 7.87 18.23 10.52
CA PHE A 74 6.86 17.66 9.61
C PHE A 74 6.23 18.74 8.73
N GLU A 75 5.78 19.85 9.34
CA GLU A 75 5.12 20.94 8.62
C GLU A 75 6.09 21.64 7.67
N ALA A 76 7.34 21.84 8.09
CA ALA A 76 8.40 22.34 7.22
C ALA A 76 8.62 21.41 6.02
N ALA A 77 8.77 20.10 6.26
CA ALA A 77 8.93 19.12 5.20
C ALA A 77 7.73 19.06 4.25
N TRP A 78 6.50 19.24 4.76
CA TRP A 78 5.31 19.31 3.93
C TRP A 78 5.28 20.57 3.07
N SER A 79 5.61 21.73 3.63
CA SER A 79 5.65 23.00 2.91
C SER A 79 6.67 22.98 1.76
N ASP A 80 7.82 22.32 1.95
CA ASP A 80 8.82 22.14 0.89
C ASP A 80 8.37 21.16 -0.20
N LEU A 81 7.63 20.11 0.19
CA LEU A 81 7.24 19.02 -0.72
C LEU A 81 6.00 19.37 -1.53
N GLN A 82 4.98 19.97 -0.91
CA GLN A 82 3.63 20.18 -1.45
C GLN A 82 3.60 20.91 -2.80
N PRO A 83 4.40 21.96 -3.06
CA PRO A 83 4.42 22.65 -4.35
C PRO A 83 4.88 21.78 -5.53
N ASN A 84 5.63 20.71 -5.24
CA ASN A 84 6.22 19.83 -6.25
C ASN A 84 5.37 18.58 -6.52
N ILE A 85 4.28 18.37 -5.78
CA ILE A 85 3.40 17.21 -5.93
C ILE A 85 2.37 17.50 -7.03
N PRO A 86 2.33 16.70 -8.12
CA PRO A 86 1.30 16.88 -9.14
C PRO A 86 -0.08 16.49 -8.61
N ASN A 87 -1.13 17.17 -9.07
CA ASN A 87 -2.51 16.85 -8.71
C ASN A 87 -2.88 15.37 -8.95
N ALA A 88 -2.29 14.74 -9.97
CA ALA A 88 -2.47 13.34 -10.28
C ALA A 88 -2.01 12.39 -9.15
N ALA A 89 -0.96 12.74 -8.41
CA ALA A 89 -0.49 11.93 -7.28
C ALA A 89 -1.54 11.89 -6.16
N PHE A 90 -2.20 13.01 -5.89
CA PHE A 90 -3.31 13.05 -4.92
C PHE A 90 -4.52 12.23 -5.41
N ALA A 91 -4.79 12.20 -6.72
CA ALA A 91 -5.84 11.37 -7.29
C ALA A 91 -5.52 9.88 -7.16
N GLU A 92 -4.30 9.46 -7.52
CA GLU A 92 -3.84 8.07 -7.40
C GLU A 92 -3.95 7.56 -5.96
N TRP A 93 -3.62 8.40 -4.98
CA TRP A 93 -3.80 8.05 -3.57
C TRP A 93 -5.27 7.85 -3.19
N ARG A 94 -6.19 8.68 -3.72
CA ARG A 94 -7.63 8.53 -3.46
C ARG A 94 -8.16 7.25 -4.07
N ASP A 95 -7.75 6.93 -5.30
CA ASP A 95 -8.16 5.69 -5.98
C ASP A 95 -7.69 4.46 -5.19
N ASP A 96 -6.45 4.45 -4.70
CA ASP A 96 -5.94 3.36 -3.85
C ASP A 96 -6.65 3.30 -2.48
N ARG A 97 -6.96 4.45 -1.85
CA ARG A 97 -7.74 4.49 -0.61
C ARG A 97 -9.11 3.84 -0.82
N ASP A 98 -9.81 4.23 -1.87
CA ASP A 98 -11.18 3.79 -2.13
C ASP A 98 -11.19 2.31 -2.53
N TRP A 99 -10.24 1.87 -3.36
CA TRP A 99 -10.02 0.46 -3.67
C TRP A 99 -9.75 -0.39 -2.42
N ARG A 100 -8.87 0.07 -1.50
CA ARG A 100 -8.62 -0.63 -0.23
C ARG A 100 -9.87 -0.70 0.65
N ALA A 101 -10.68 0.35 0.66
CA ALA A 101 -11.93 0.38 1.41
C ALA A 101 -12.94 -0.63 0.84
N GLU A 102 -13.05 -0.74 -0.48
CA GLU A 102 -13.87 -1.75 -1.16
C GLU A 102 -13.41 -3.19 -0.83
N LEU A 103 -12.10 -3.44 -0.90
CA LEU A 103 -11.53 -4.75 -0.52
C LEU A 103 -11.78 -5.09 0.95
N ALA A 104 -11.63 -4.11 1.85
CA ALA A 104 -11.94 -4.29 3.27
C ALA A 104 -13.43 -4.56 3.49
N ALA A 105 -14.32 -3.85 2.80
CA ALA A 105 -15.76 -4.07 2.87
C ALA A 105 -16.15 -5.47 2.37
N LYS A 106 -15.52 -5.95 1.28
CA LYS A 106 -15.71 -7.32 0.77
C LYS A 106 -15.33 -8.36 1.83
N ARG A 107 -14.16 -8.21 2.46
CA ARG A 107 -13.73 -9.09 3.55
C ARG A 107 -14.62 -9.01 4.79
N ALA A 108 -15.10 -7.83 5.15
CA ALA A 108 -16.01 -7.65 6.28
C ALA A 108 -17.35 -8.39 6.10
N ARG A 109 -17.81 -8.54 4.86
CA ARG A 109 -18.97 -9.39 4.51
C ARG A 109 -18.66 -10.90 4.52
N GLY A 110 -17.41 -11.29 4.74
CA GLY A 110 -16.96 -12.69 4.69
C GLY A 110 -16.72 -13.21 3.26
N GLU A 111 -16.72 -12.34 2.26
CA GLU A 111 -16.45 -12.71 0.87
C GLU A 111 -14.94 -12.85 0.63
N LYS A 112 -14.55 -13.85 -0.17
CA LYS A 112 -13.17 -14.01 -0.63
C LYS A 112 -12.85 -12.97 -1.71
N LEU A 113 -11.65 -12.40 -1.67
CA LEU A 113 -11.15 -11.62 -2.79
C LEU A 113 -10.94 -12.53 -4.01
N ASP A 114 -11.00 -11.98 -5.21
CA ASP A 114 -10.85 -12.77 -6.44
C ASP A 114 -9.45 -13.40 -6.51
N SER A 115 -8.45 -12.71 -5.97
CA SER A 115 -7.08 -13.22 -5.79
C SER A 115 -6.97 -14.38 -4.78
N GLU A 116 -7.95 -14.55 -3.89
CA GLU A 116 -8.01 -15.63 -2.89
C GLU A 116 -8.85 -16.82 -3.37
N ILE A 117 -9.63 -16.64 -4.44
CA ILE A 117 -10.35 -17.73 -5.10
C ILE A 117 -9.33 -18.52 -5.91
N ARG A 118 -8.99 -19.73 -5.45
CA ARG A 118 -8.14 -20.64 -6.23
C ARG A 118 -8.80 -20.90 -7.56
N SER A 119 -8.19 -20.40 -8.62
CA SER A 119 -8.60 -20.74 -9.98
C SER A 119 -7.96 -22.05 -10.40
N THR A 120 -8.76 -22.94 -10.97
CA THR A 120 -8.27 -24.12 -11.69
C THR A 120 -7.94 -23.79 -13.15
N LEU A 121 -8.16 -22.54 -13.59
CA LEU A 121 -7.82 -22.09 -14.93
C LEU A 121 -6.29 -22.03 -15.10
N MET A 122 -5.82 -22.74 -16.11
CA MET A 122 -4.42 -22.82 -16.53
C MET A 122 -4.31 -22.27 -17.95
N ARG A 123 -3.15 -21.68 -18.28
CA ARG A 123 -2.84 -21.26 -19.65
C ARG A 123 -1.82 -22.20 -20.25
N CYS A 124 -2.15 -22.80 -21.39
CA CYS A 124 -1.25 -23.65 -22.14
C CYS A 124 -0.24 -22.81 -22.94
N VAL A 125 0.92 -23.38 -23.27
CA VAL A 125 1.90 -22.79 -24.19
C VAL A 125 1.30 -22.51 -25.58
N CYS A 126 0.24 -23.22 -25.98
CA CYS A 126 -0.49 -22.92 -27.22
C CYS A 126 -1.41 -21.70 -27.14
N GLY A 127 -1.43 -20.99 -26.00
CA GLY A 127 -2.18 -19.75 -25.79
C GLY A 127 -3.57 -19.94 -25.17
N THR A 128 -4.14 -21.15 -25.22
CA THR A 128 -5.47 -21.47 -24.69
C THR A 128 -5.51 -21.43 -23.16
N THR A 129 -6.52 -20.77 -22.60
CA THR A 129 -6.88 -20.88 -21.17
C THR A 129 -7.94 -21.96 -21.00
N PHE A 130 -7.74 -22.88 -20.06
CA PHE A 130 -8.62 -24.04 -19.84
C PHE A 130 -8.73 -24.38 -18.36
N ASP A 131 -9.83 -25.00 -17.94
CA ASP A 131 -10.00 -25.51 -16.58
C ASP A 131 -9.28 -26.85 -16.41
N SER A 132 -8.23 -26.86 -15.59
CA SER A 132 -7.42 -28.04 -15.29
C SER A 132 -8.18 -29.18 -14.62
N TRP A 133 -9.30 -28.89 -13.96
CA TRP A 133 -10.13 -29.88 -13.28
C TRP A 133 -11.09 -30.61 -14.23
N LYS A 134 -11.32 -30.07 -15.42
CA LYS A 134 -12.19 -30.67 -16.43
C LYS A 134 -11.36 -31.52 -17.41
N PRO A 135 -11.53 -32.85 -17.47
CA PRO A 135 -10.78 -33.71 -18.37
C PRO A 135 -10.91 -33.30 -19.85
N ALA A 136 -12.12 -32.94 -20.28
CA ALA A 136 -12.39 -32.54 -21.66
C ALA A 136 -11.62 -31.28 -22.09
N GLU A 137 -11.38 -30.36 -21.16
CA GLU A 137 -10.61 -29.14 -21.43
C GLU A 137 -9.09 -29.38 -21.24
N SER A 138 -8.69 -30.16 -20.23
CA SER A 138 -7.27 -30.31 -19.86
C SER A 138 -6.50 -31.35 -20.67
N TYR A 139 -7.12 -32.47 -21.07
CA TYR A 139 -6.42 -33.58 -21.72
C TYR A 139 -5.76 -33.19 -23.06
N PRO A 140 -6.42 -32.39 -23.93
CA PRO A 140 -5.80 -31.90 -25.16
C PRO A 140 -4.52 -31.08 -24.95
N HIS A 141 -4.34 -30.49 -23.75
CA HIS A 141 -3.23 -29.58 -23.46
C HIS A 141 -2.06 -30.23 -22.72
N ARG A 142 -2.21 -31.45 -22.21
CA ARG A 142 -1.14 -32.13 -21.44
C ARG A 142 0.13 -32.33 -22.26
N GLN A 143 0.00 -32.76 -23.51
CA GLN A 143 1.16 -33.00 -24.38
C GLN A 143 1.96 -31.71 -24.65
N HIS A 144 1.27 -30.59 -24.90
CA HIS A 144 1.92 -29.29 -25.09
C HIS A 144 2.71 -28.86 -23.84
N ILE A 145 2.14 -29.07 -22.65
CA ILE A 145 2.79 -28.74 -21.38
C ILE A 145 4.02 -29.62 -21.14
N TYR A 146 3.93 -30.93 -21.34
CA TYR A 146 5.08 -31.84 -21.18
C TYR A 146 6.20 -31.55 -22.17
N ALA A 147 5.87 -31.27 -23.44
CA ALA A 147 6.85 -30.90 -24.44
C ALA A 147 7.58 -29.60 -24.07
N ALA A 148 6.84 -28.59 -23.58
CA ALA A 148 7.43 -27.35 -23.10
C ALA A 148 8.32 -27.56 -21.87
N GLN A 149 7.91 -28.40 -20.91
CA GLN A 149 8.69 -28.72 -19.71
C GLN A 149 9.98 -29.47 -20.02
N ALA A 150 9.95 -30.38 -20.99
CA ALA A 150 11.14 -31.08 -21.49
C ALA A 150 12.12 -30.14 -22.17
N THR A 151 11.62 -29.17 -22.95
CA THR A 151 12.44 -28.16 -23.63
C THR A 151 13.10 -27.20 -22.64
N ASN A 152 12.39 -26.83 -21.57
CA ASN A 152 12.87 -25.90 -20.56
C ASN A 152 13.79 -26.55 -19.49
N GLY A 153 14.10 -27.84 -19.61
CA GLY A 153 14.95 -28.55 -18.63
C GLY A 153 14.33 -28.65 -17.23
N THR A 154 13.01 -28.43 -17.09
CA THR A 154 12.29 -28.42 -15.81
C THR A 154 11.89 -29.81 -15.31
N TYR A 155 12.27 -30.86 -16.04
CA TYR A 155 12.07 -32.24 -15.60
C TYR A 155 13.19 -32.61 -14.61
N ARG A 156 12.89 -32.57 -13.31
CA ARG A 156 13.67 -33.27 -12.27
C ARG A 156 13.04 -34.62 -12.02
#